data_AF-A0A261B9G0-F1
#
_entry.id   AF-A0A261B9G0-F1
#
_cell.length_a   1.000
_cell.length_b   1.000
_cell.length_c   1.000
_cell.angle_alpha   90.00
_cell.angle_beta   90.00
_cell.angle_gamma   90.00
#
_symmetry.space_group_name_H-M   'P 1'
#
loop_
_entity.id
_entity.type
_entity.pdbx_description
1 polymer ?
#
loop_
_entity_poly.entity_id
_entity_poly.type
_entity_poly.pdbx_seq_one_letter_code
_entity_poly.pdbx_strand_id
1 'polypeptide(L)'
;MSQANNNASRRNLIARINTISRTNADLRRQLSREKIGRNAAQLGLEAVRSLLRKKKDQLQQLQTERNAIQDQRPQCGICHEPYCSNTDDKKARIYPCGHSACTWCINQIINTRNEEATRDRRIKRNMLQCPHCREETKMTQPEAKKMIRNFALEQQ
;
A
#
# COMPACT_ATOMS: atom_id res chain seq x y z
N MET A 1 -34.64 82.92 -24.97
CA MET A 1 -34.94 81.50 -24.65
C MET A 1 -33.85 80.51 -25.08
N SER A 2 -32.97 80.81 -26.06
CA SER A 2 -31.93 79.88 -26.57
C SER A 2 -30.80 79.54 -25.58
N GLN A 3 -30.30 80.50 -24.79
CA GLN A 3 -29.19 80.27 -23.85
C GLN A 3 -29.53 79.33 -22.68
N ALA A 4 -30.78 79.36 -22.18
CA ALA A 4 -31.22 78.49 -21.10
C ALA A 4 -31.27 77.01 -21.53
N ASN A 5 -31.68 76.74 -22.78
CA ASN A 5 -31.76 75.40 -23.33
C ASN A 5 -30.36 74.80 -23.57
N ASN A 6 -29.41 75.61 -24.03
CA ASN A 6 -28.01 75.21 -24.18
C ASN A 6 -27.36 74.86 -22.83
N ASN A 7 -27.66 75.63 -21.78
CA ASN A 7 -27.16 75.34 -20.44
C ASN A 7 -27.76 74.06 -19.85
N ALA A 8 -29.04 73.78 -20.10
CA ALA A 8 -29.68 72.54 -19.68
C ALA A 8 -29.09 71.31 -20.39
N SER A 9 -28.89 71.38 -21.71
CA SER A 9 -28.25 70.33 -22.49
C SER A 9 -26.80 70.08 -22.06
N ARG A 10 -26.04 71.16 -21.77
CA ARG A 10 -24.66 71.04 -21.27
C ARG A 10 -24.60 70.40 -19.89
N ARG A 11 -25.50 70.73 -18.97
CA ARG A 11 -25.59 70.11 -17.64
C ARG A 11 -25.95 68.62 -17.75
N ASN A 12 -26.89 68.27 -18.63
CA ASN A 12 -27.26 66.88 -18.88
C ASN A 12 -26.07 66.09 -19.46
N LEU A 13 -25.36 66.66 -20.44
CA LEU A 13 -24.16 66.05 -21.01
C LEU A 13 -23.07 65.82 -19.95
N ILE A 14 -22.80 66.81 -19.10
CA ILE A 14 -21.82 66.69 -18.00
C ILE A 14 -22.27 65.60 -17.00
N ALA A 15 -23.55 65.54 -16.65
CA ALA A 15 -24.08 64.51 -15.77
C ALA A 15 -23.88 63.11 -16.38
N ARG A 16 -24.13 62.94 -17.68
CA ARG A 16 -23.89 61.67 -18.40
C ARG A 16 -22.41 61.31 -18.44
N ILE A 17 -21.52 62.26 -18.70
CA ILE A 17 -20.05 62.06 -18.67
C ILE A 17 -19.60 61.60 -17.27
N ASN A 18 -20.13 62.23 -16.21
CA ASN A 18 -19.80 61.85 -14.83
C ASN A 18 -20.33 60.47 -14.46
N THR A 19 -21.51 60.09 -14.96
CA THR A 19 -22.04 58.73 -14.78
C THR A 19 -21.17 57.70 -15.50
N ILE A 20 -20.84 57.93 -16.78
CA ILE A 20 -19.97 57.04 -17.56
C ILE A 20 -18.59 56.89 -16.89
N SER A 21 -18.03 57.99 -16.40
CA SER A 21 -16.72 57.98 -15.72
C SER A 21 -16.74 57.13 -14.45
N ARG A 22 -17.82 57.21 -13.67
CA ARG A 22 -18.02 56.36 -12.48
C ARG A 22 -18.19 54.89 -12.85
N THR A 23 -19.01 54.58 -13.85
CA THR A 23 -19.20 53.20 -14.33
C THR A 23 -17.89 52.59 -14.84
N ASN A 24 -17.09 53.35 -15.60
CA ASN A 24 -15.78 52.90 -16.08
C ASN A 24 -14.81 52.61 -14.91
N ALA A 25 -14.82 53.44 -13.87
CA ALA A 25 -14.00 53.20 -12.68
C ALA A 25 -14.44 51.92 -11.94
N ASP A 26 -15.74 51.67 -11.82
CA ASP A 26 -16.27 50.46 -11.18
C ASP A 26 -15.96 49.19 -11.98
N LEU A 27 -16.15 49.21 -13.30
CA LEU A 27 -15.81 48.07 -14.16
C LEU A 27 -14.31 47.74 -14.11
N ARG A 28 -13.43 48.75 -14.08
CA ARG A 28 -11.99 48.53 -13.89
C ARG A 28 -11.67 47.89 -12.54
N ARG A 29 -12.36 48.31 -11.47
CA ARG A 29 -12.22 47.70 -10.14
C ARG A 29 -12.69 46.24 -10.12
N GLN A 30 -13.82 45.94 -10.76
CA GLN A 30 -14.35 44.58 -10.87
C GLN A 30 -13.40 43.65 -11.65
N LEU A 31 -12.94 44.07 -12.83
CA LEU A 31 -11.99 43.31 -13.65
C LEU A 31 -10.66 43.05 -12.92
N SER A 32 -10.16 44.02 -12.16
CA SER A 32 -8.97 43.86 -11.33
C SER A 32 -9.16 42.79 -10.25
N ARG A 33 -10.30 42.82 -9.54
CA ARG A 33 -10.63 41.80 -8.51
C ARG A 33 -10.76 40.40 -9.11
N GLU A 34 -11.44 40.26 -10.24
CA GLU A 34 -11.56 38.96 -10.92
C GLU A 34 -10.21 38.43 -11.41
N LYS A 35 -9.31 39.30 -11.87
CA LYS A 35 -7.95 38.89 -12.26
C LYS A 35 -7.16 38.38 -11.06
N ILE A 36 -7.26 39.04 -9.91
CA ILE A 36 -6.63 38.58 -8.65
C ILE A 36 -7.21 37.23 -8.24
N GLY A 37 -8.55 37.07 -8.26
CA GLY A 37 -9.22 35.82 -7.92
C GLY A 37 -8.80 34.64 -8.82
N ARG A 38 -8.72 34.86 -10.14
CA ARG A 38 -8.24 33.85 -11.09
C ARG A 38 -6.79 33.44 -10.85
N ASN A 39 -5.92 34.41 -10.58
CA ASN A 39 -4.51 34.13 -10.28
C ASN A 39 -4.36 33.34 -8.98
N ALA A 40 -5.10 33.70 -7.93
CA ALA A 40 -5.09 32.97 -6.66
C ALA A 40 -5.60 31.52 -6.83
N ALA A 41 -6.68 31.32 -7.60
CA ALA A 41 -7.20 30.00 -7.92
C ALA A 41 -6.19 29.14 -8.70
N GLN A 42 -5.49 29.74 -9.67
CA GLN A 42 -4.46 29.06 -10.44
C GLN A 42 -3.29 28.63 -9.55
N LEU A 43 -2.79 29.52 -8.69
CA LEU A 43 -1.73 29.20 -7.72
C LEU A 43 -2.14 28.08 -6.76
N GLY A 44 -3.38 28.13 -6.27
CA GLY A 44 -3.94 27.06 -5.43
C GLY A 44 -3.99 25.71 -6.16
N LEU A 45 -4.43 25.70 -7.42
CA LEU A 45 -4.48 24.49 -8.24
C LEU A 45 -3.08 23.92 -8.51
N GLU A 46 -2.09 24.77 -8.77
CA GLU A 46 -0.70 24.36 -8.97
C GLU A 46 -0.08 23.78 -7.70
N ALA A 47 -0.36 24.37 -6.53
CA ALA A 47 0.07 23.84 -5.23
C ALA A 47 -0.54 22.45 -4.96
N VAL A 48 -1.84 22.26 -5.22
CA VAL A 48 -2.52 20.96 -5.08
C VAL A 48 -1.93 19.93 -6.03
N ARG A 49 -1.70 20.28 -7.30
CA ARG A 49 -1.05 19.39 -8.29
C ARG A 49 0.36 18.98 -7.84
N SER A 50 1.13 19.91 -7.28
CA SER A 50 2.46 19.63 -6.74
C SER A 50 2.39 18.66 -5.55
N LEU A 51 1.46 18.87 -4.63
CA LEU A 51 1.24 17.98 -3.49
C LEU A 51 0.82 16.58 -3.92
N LEU A 52 -0.09 16.46 -4.89
CA LEU A 52 -0.54 15.17 -5.43
C LEU A 52 0.60 14.39 -6.07
N ARG A 53 1.50 15.05 -6.82
CA ARG A 53 2.70 14.40 -7.37
C ARG A 53 3.59 13.85 -6.26
N LYS A 54 3.92 14.69 -5.26
CA LYS A 54 4.73 14.25 -4.11
C LYS A 54 4.11 13.06 -3.38
N LYS A 55 2.78 13.06 -3.19
CA LYS A 55 2.07 11.96 -2.54
C LYS A 55 2.09 10.69 -3.38
N LYS A 56 1.95 10.80 -4.69
CA LYS A 56 2.09 9.67 -5.62
C LYS A 56 3.49 9.05 -5.53
N ASP A 57 4.53 9.88 -5.53
CA ASP A 57 5.92 9.43 -5.44
C ASP A 57 6.19 8.72 -4.10
N GLN A 58 5.68 9.28 -2.99
CA GLN A 58 5.75 8.64 -1.66
C GLN A 58 5.07 7.27 -1.62
N LEU A 59 3.88 7.15 -2.20
CA LEU A 59 3.18 5.87 -2.27
C LEU A 59 3.96 4.85 -3.10
N GLN A 60 4.56 5.28 -4.21
CA GLN A 60 5.36 4.39 -5.05
C GLN A 60 6.61 3.91 -4.31
N GLN A 61 7.30 4.78 -3.58
CA GLN A 61 8.45 4.40 -2.74
C GLN A 61 8.06 3.38 -1.67
N LEU A 62 6.99 3.65 -0.91
CA LEU A 62 6.49 2.72 0.11
C LEU A 62 6.07 1.37 -0.49
N GLN A 63 5.50 1.37 -1.69
CA GLN A 63 5.15 0.14 -2.39
C GLN A 63 6.39 -0.65 -2.79
N THR A 64 7.42 0.02 -3.32
CA THR A 64 8.69 -0.61 -3.67
C THR A 64 9.38 -1.19 -2.43
N GLU A 65 9.43 -0.44 -1.33
CA GLU A 65 9.98 -0.91 -0.06
C GLU A 65 9.23 -2.13 0.47
N ARG A 66 7.89 -2.10 0.45
CA ARG A 66 7.05 -3.23 0.85
C ARG A 66 7.36 -4.48 0.01
N ASN A 67 7.47 -4.33 -1.30
CA ASN A 67 7.76 -5.46 -2.19
C ASN A 67 9.17 -6.02 -1.93
N ALA A 68 10.17 -5.14 -1.74
CA ALA A 68 11.53 -5.56 -1.41
C ALA A 68 11.60 -6.35 -0.09
N ILE A 69 10.81 -5.97 0.92
CA ILE A 69 10.72 -6.72 2.17
C ILE A 69 10.03 -8.07 1.95
N GLN A 70 8.98 -8.14 1.13
CA GLN A 70 8.30 -9.40 0.83
C GLN A 70 9.21 -10.41 0.12
N ASP A 71 10.08 -9.96 -0.80
CA ASP A 71 11.03 -10.83 -1.51
C ASP A 71 12.13 -11.38 -0.59
N GLN A 72 12.42 -10.72 0.52
CA GLN A 72 13.44 -11.15 1.50
C GLN A 72 12.89 -12.09 2.58
N ARG A 73 11.57 -12.34 2.60
CA ARG A 73 10.99 -13.19 3.62
C ARG A 73 11.52 -14.61 3.50
N PRO A 74 11.92 -15.25 4.61
CA PRO A 74 12.32 -16.64 4.60
C PRO A 74 11.21 -17.53 4.02
N GLN A 75 11.61 -18.44 3.14
CA GLN A 75 10.71 -19.36 2.46
C GLN A 75 10.95 -20.79 2.93
N CYS A 76 9.90 -21.59 2.89
CA CYS A 76 10.01 -23.02 3.14
C CYS A 76 10.85 -23.69 2.05
N GLY A 77 11.93 -24.39 2.41
CA GLY A 77 12.80 -25.08 1.44
C GLY A 77 12.17 -26.27 0.70
N ILE A 78 10.87 -26.53 0.91
CA ILE A 78 10.12 -27.62 0.26
C ILE A 78 9.11 -27.03 -0.73
N CYS A 79 8.17 -26.20 -0.26
CA CYS A 79 7.15 -25.60 -1.12
C CYS A 79 7.53 -24.22 -1.68
N HIS A 80 8.63 -23.62 -1.22
CA HIS A 80 9.11 -22.28 -1.59
C HIS A 80 8.13 -21.14 -1.27
N GLU A 81 7.10 -21.42 -0.49
CA GLU A 81 6.20 -20.39 0.01
C GLU A 81 6.80 -19.69 1.24
N PRO A 82 6.53 -18.38 1.42
CA PRO A 82 6.96 -17.65 2.61
C PRO A 82 6.26 -18.21 3.86
N TYR A 83 6.99 -18.23 4.98
CA TYR A 83 6.39 -18.55 6.26
C TYR A 83 5.41 -17.45 6.70
N CYS A 84 4.29 -17.85 7.29
CA CYS A 84 3.28 -16.91 7.79
C CYS A 84 2.83 -17.30 9.20
N SER A 85 2.86 -16.34 10.12
CA SER A 85 2.36 -16.50 11.49
C SER A 85 0.83 -16.65 11.58
N ASN A 86 0.11 -16.06 10.62
CA ASN A 86 -1.35 -15.98 10.60
C ASN A 86 -2.04 -17.24 10.08
N THR A 87 -1.32 -18.12 9.37
CA THR A 87 -1.90 -19.34 8.79
C THR A 87 -1.22 -20.56 9.38
N ASP A 88 -2.00 -21.43 10.03
CA ASP A 88 -1.48 -22.60 10.76
C ASP A 88 -0.54 -23.48 9.92
N ASP A 89 -0.89 -23.64 8.64
CA ASP A 89 -0.21 -24.45 7.64
C ASP A 89 1.14 -23.88 7.19
N LYS A 90 1.30 -22.56 7.23
CA LYS A 90 2.54 -21.88 6.81
C LYS A 90 3.45 -21.49 7.99
N LYS A 91 3.08 -21.87 9.22
CA LYS A 91 3.95 -21.69 10.40
C LYS A 91 5.22 -22.52 10.25
N ALA A 92 6.35 -21.94 10.63
CA ALA A 92 7.65 -22.59 10.55
C ALA A 92 7.83 -23.53 11.74
N ARG A 93 8.26 -24.76 11.50
CA ARG A 93 8.56 -25.76 12.53
C ARG A 93 9.99 -26.26 12.41
N ILE A 94 10.62 -26.51 13.55
CA ILE A 94 12.02 -26.89 13.66
C ILE A 94 12.13 -28.41 13.81
N TYR A 95 12.86 -29.04 12.89
CA TYR A 95 13.33 -30.41 13.06
C TYR A 95 14.38 -30.47 14.17
N PRO A 96 14.57 -31.60 14.88
CA PRO A 96 15.59 -31.71 15.93
C PRO A 96 17.02 -31.40 15.47
N CYS A 97 17.31 -31.61 14.19
CA CYS A 97 18.56 -31.25 13.53
C CYS A 97 18.75 -29.74 13.26
N GLY A 98 17.77 -28.90 13.60
CA GLY A 98 17.80 -27.44 13.45
C GLY A 98 17.21 -26.89 12.14
N HIS A 99 16.97 -27.74 11.12
CA HIS A 99 16.33 -27.30 9.89
C HIS A 99 14.86 -26.94 10.09
N SER A 100 14.30 -26.12 9.20
CA SER A 100 12.91 -25.66 9.29
C SER A 100 12.10 -25.94 8.03
N ALA A 101 10.82 -26.27 8.20
CA ALA A 101 9.84 -26.39 7.12
C ALA A 101 8.46 -25.93 7.61
N CYS A 102 7.52 -25.69 6.69
CA CYS A 102 6.18 -25.27 7.08
C CYS A 102 5.36 -26.45 7.63
N THR A 103 4.40 -26.16 8.52
CA THR A 103 3.50 -27.15 9.12
C THR A 103 2.85 -28.07 8.08
N TRP A 104 2.39 -27.51 6.96
CA TRP A 104 1.74 -28.27 5.90
C TRP A 104 2.68 -29.30 5.26
N CYS A 105 3.88 -28.89 4.84
CA CYS A 105 4.85 -29.80 4.22
C CYS A 105 5.26 -30.92 5.19
N ILE A 106 5.45 -30.61 6.47
CA ILE A 106 5.80 -31.64 7.47
C ILE A 106 4.64 -32.63 7.64
N ASN A 107 3.40 -32.15 7.73
CA ASN A 107 2.24 -33.04 7.80
C ASN A 107 2.13 -33.93 6.56
N GLN A 108 2.41 -33.40 5.36
CA GLN A 108 2.46 -34.22 4.14
C GLN A 108 3.50 -35.34 4.26
N ILE A 109 4.72 -35.02 4.67
CA ILE A 109 5.80 -36.02 4.87
C ILE A 109 5.38 -37.10 5.88
N ILE A 110 4.79 -36.69 7.00
CA ILE A 110 4.30 -37.61 8.03
C ILE A 110 3.19 -38.52 7.48
N ASN A 111 2.20 -37.94 6.80
CA ASN A 111 1.06 -38.67 6.27
C ASN A 111 1.50 -39.68 5.22
N THR A 112 2.30 -39.27 4.24
CA THR A 112 2.85 -40.16 3.20
C THR A 112 3.59 -41.33 3.83
N ARG A 113 4.45 -41.08 4.82
CA ARG A 113 5.21 -42.15 5.48
C ARG A 113 4.34 -43.10 6.30
N ASN A 114 3.28 -42.59 6.95
CA ASN A 114 2.34 -43.43 7.70
C ASN A 114 1.46 -44.28 6.76
N GLU A 115 1.10 -43.76 5.59
CA GLU A 115 0.43 -44.52 4.53
C GLU A 115 1.33 -45.64 3.98
N GLU A 116 2.59 -45.33 3.69
CA GLU A 116 3.59 -46.32 3.25
C GLU A 116 3.78 -47.43 4.29
N ALA A 117 3.89 -47.07 5.58
CA ALA A 117 4.00 -48.02 6.67
C ALA A 117 2.76 -48.89 6.89
N THR A 118 1.61 -48.51 6.33
CA THR A 118 0.40 -49.33 6.33
C THR A 118 0.44 -50.38 5.22
N ARG A 119 1.16 -50.10 4.12
CA ARG A 119 1.36 -51.04 3.00
C ARG A 119 2.56 -51.96 3.22
N ASP A 120 3.64 -51.45 3.81
CA ASP A 120 4.85 -52.20 4.13
C ASP A 120 5.17 -52.15 5.64
N ARG A 121 5.08 -53.31 6.30
CA ARG A 121 5.35 -53.47 7.73
C ARG A 121 6.83 -53.23 8.11
N ARG A 122 7.74 -53.18 7.14
CA ARG A 122 9.16 -52.87 7.37
C ARG A 122 9.38 -51.38 7.63
N ILE A 123 8.49 -50.53 7.14
CA ILE A 123 8.58 -49.07 7.31
C ILE A 123 8.06 -48.70 8.71
N LYS A 124 8.89 -47.99 9.47
CA LYS A 124 8.55 -47.55 10.83
C LYS A 124 7.59 -46.36 10.78
N ARG A 125 6.43 -46.52 11.42
CA ARG A 125 5.48 -45.41 11.70
C ARG A 125 6.09 -44.40 12.65
N ASN A 126 5.56 -43.17 12.60
CA ASN A 126 5.95 -42.07 13.50
C ASN A 126 7.45 -41.72 13.46
N MET A 127 8.11 -42.00 12.33
CA MET A 127 9.46 -41.55 12.06
C MET A 127 9.36 -40.34 11.14
N LEU A 128 9.98 -39.23 11.52
CA LEU A 128 10.09 -38.04 10.69
C LEU A 128 11.52 -37.94 10.19
N GLN A 129 11.68 -37.85 8.87
CA GLN A 129 12.98 -37.62 8.25
C GLN A 129 13.07 -36.17 7.79
N CYS A 130 14.17 -35.50 8.15
CA CYS A 130 14.44 -34.16 7.65
C CYS A 130 14.79 -34.20 6.15
N PRO A 131 14.15 -33.42 5.27
CA PRO A 131 14.46 -33.43 3.85
C PRO A 131 15.83 -32.81 3.51
N HIS A 132 16.42 -32.03 4.42
CA HIS A 132 17.70 -31.36 4.21
C HIS A 132 18.90 -32.23 4.60
N CYS A 133 18.92 -32.78 5.83
CA CYS A 133 20.04 -33.58 6.32
C CYS A 133 19.76 -35.09 6.38
N ARG A 134 18.53 -35.52 6.07
CA ARG A 134 18.08 -36.92 6.14
C ARG A 134 18.12 -37.57 7.52
N GLU A 135 18.39 -36.79 8.56
CA GLU A 135 18.32 -37.27 9.95
C GLU A 135 16.89 -37.71 10.28
N GLU A 136 16.78 -38.89 10.88
CA GLU A 136 15.52 -39.48 11.27
C GLU A 136 15.28 -39.27 12.76
N THR A 137 14.10 -38.76 13.11
CA THR A 137 13.66 -38.60 14.48
C THR A 137 12.38 -39.38 14.72
N LYS A 138 12.36 -40.17 15.79
CA LYS A 138 11.13 -40.78 16.29
C LYS A 138 10.26 -39.72 16.95
N MET A 139 9.01 -39.61 16.51
CA MET A 139 8.02 -38.71 17.09
C MET A 139 7.05 -39.49 17.98
N THR A 140 6.76 -38.95 19.16
CA THR A 140 5.72 -39.50 20.05
C THR A 140 4.33 -39.24 19.50
N GLN A 141 4.12 -38.05 18.90
CA GLN A 141 2.88 -37.64 18.26
C GLN A 141 3.21 -37.16 16.84
N PRO A 142 2.79 -37.88 15.78
CA PRO A 142 3.10 -37.60 14.38
C PRO A 142 2.30 -36.39 13.86
N GLU A 143 2.51 -35.21 14.43
CA GLU A 143 1.83 -33.98 14.05
C GLU A 143 2.82 -32.81 14.02
N ALA A 144 2.88 -32.09 12.90
CA ALA A 144 3.75 -30.92 12.78
C ALA A 144 3.41 -29.83 13.82
N LYS A 145 2.15 -29.72 14.24
CA LYS A 145 1.71 -28.73 15.23
C LYS A 145 2.35 -28.93 16.60
N LYS A 146 2.81 -30.14 16.92
CA LYS A 146 3.48 -30.49 18.18
C LYS A 146 4.99 -30.22 18.16
N MET A 147 5.56 -29.93 16.99
CA MET A 147 6.97 -29.55 16.86
C MET A 147 7.20 -28.11 17.31
N ILE A 148 8.43 -27.80 17.72
CA ILE A 148 8.84 -26.45 18.13
C ILE A 148 8.64 -25.48 16.96
N ARG A 149 8.07 -24.31 17.24
CA ARG A 149 7.87 -23.24 16.24
C ARG A 149 9.15 -22.44 16.06
N ASN A 150 9.45 -22.09 14.82
CA ASN A 150 10.52 -21.14 14.51
C ASN A 150 9.96 -19.73 14.35
N PHE A 151 9.75 -19.03 15.48
CA PHE A 151 9.23 -17.67 15.44
C PHE A 151 10.14 -16.69 14.69
N ALA A 152 11.45 -16.94 14.63
CA ALA A 152 12.40 -16.08 13.92
C ALA A 152 12.13 -16.05 12.40
N LEU A 153 11.63 -17.14 11.83
CA LEU A 153 11.27 -17.20 10.41
C LEU A 153 9.86 -16.67 10.12
N GLU A 154 9.05 -16.42 11.15
CA GLU A 154 7.66 -15.98 11.02
C GLU A 154 7.47 -14.46 11.24
N GLN A 155 8.48 -13.73 11.74
CA GLN A 155 8.36 -12.33 12.21
C GLN A 155 8.90 -11.26 11.24
N GLN A 156 8.71 -11.43 9.93
CA GLN A 156 9.05 -10.42 8.92
C GLN A 156 7.85 -10.12 8.02
#